data_AF-A0A6M3JB94-F1
#
_entry.id   AF-A0A6M3JB94-F1
#
_cell.length_a   1.000
_cell.length_b   1.000
_cell.length_c   1.000
_cell.angle_alpha   90.00
_cell.angle_beta   90.00
_cell.angle_gamma   90.00
#
_symmetry.space_group_name_H-M   'P 1'
#
loop_
_entity.id
_entity.type
_entity.pdbx_description
1 polymer ?
#
loop_
_entity_poly.entity_id
_entity_poly.type
_entity_poly.pdbx_seq_one_letter_code
_entity_poly.pdbx_strand_id
1 'polypeptide(L)'
;METNENERDAAVGQGARLDVLTYSAESTFRNCRRKYRHRYVDGIVLRGEDAEALYVGDLWHGMSELLVLGESDPRAQETAAAIERRDAETGTVRAAVPGDDRPAVLSLAFLEDVLRGWEGVPWKRRIRHQLRAMLLGYRARWAPQGGARPGDEGLLDPDFEFLDVEVGFELEIRNPESGRSSRSFSSRGKVDGVVRSRRDGRLWIWERKTARSVGGDYVDRLWTDAQIQRYGAAVSSIFGEPVAGAVYDVSVKPLLKQAEEVHESPDAHMIRFTGEIEKRRKAWAEAGKDPAKWEKERERVSKLKSLEPVHKSAESDEEYLSRLVEWTGAQDKYARLLVPFVPADLEESLADTWETSQQILDARRRGKWSRNRSQCYAFGRPCAYVTLCKANQDPDSPDETLATLYEAAPPHQELGPSRARRWFDAGGILQEDGGGDLPGFDSQIGGPPLDDSTLF
;
A
#
# COMPACT_ATOMS: atom_id res chain seq x y z
N MET A 1 -4.07 -31.41 -33.80
CA MET A 1 -2.92 -30.87 -33.05
C MET A 1 -3.01 -31.42 -31.64
N GLU A 2 -2.57 -32.66 -31.49
CA GLU A 2 -2.42 -33.33 -30.19
C GLU A 2 -0.98 -33.07 -29.75
N THR A 3 -0.80 -32.19 -28.79
CA THR A 3 0.51 -31.94 -28.17
C THR A 3 0.67 -32.85 -26.96
N ASN A 4 1.39 -33.94 -27.19
CA ASN A 4 2.11 -34.84 -26.28
C ASN A 4 1.94 -34.61 -24.76
N GLU A 5 1.14 -35.47 -24.13
CA GLU A 5 1.16 -35.74 -22.69
C GLU A 5 2.48 -36.42 -22.24
N ASN A 6 3.24 -37.01 -23.16
CA ASN A 6 4.46 -37.78 -22.89
C ASN A 6 5.72 -36.96 -22.56
N GLU A 7 5.72 -35.63 -22.68
CA GLU A 7 6.89 -34.80 -22.32
C GLU A 7 6.92 -34.41 -20.83
N ARG A 8 5.80 -34.60 -20.09
CA ARG A 8 5.77 -34.35 -18.63
C ARG A 8 6.37 -35.48 -17.80
N ASP A 9 6.33 -36.71 -18.30
CA ASP A 9 6.80 -37.89 -17.55
C ASP A 9 8.33 -38.09 -17.64
N ALA A 10 9.03 -37.34 -18.49
CA ALA A 10 10.49 -37.40 -18.63
C ALA A 10 11.28 -36.57 -17.59
N ALA A 11 10.61 -35.81 -16.72
CA ALA A 11 11.23 -34.95 -15.70
C ALA A 11 11.43 -35.62 -14.32
N VAL A 12 11.46 -36.96 -14.25
CA VAL A 12 11.56 -37.72 -12.98
C VAL A 12 13.04 -37.92 -12.52
N GLY A 13 13.97 -37.08 -12.99
CA GLY A 13 15.41 -37.21 -12.73
C GLY A 13 16.10 -36.01 -12.07
N GLN A 14 15.37 -34.97 -11.69
CA GLN A 14 15.86 -33.82 -10.92
C GLN A 14 14.79 -33.52 -9.86
N GLY A 15 15.17 -33.42 -8.58
CA GLY A 15 14.20 -33.27 -7.48
C GLY A 15 13.15 -32.21 -7.80
N ALA A 16 11.88 -32.61 -7.86
CA ALA A 16 10.80 -31.74 -8.29
C ALA A 16 10.80 -30.46 -7.46
N ARG A 17 11.01 -29.31 -8.12
CA ARG A 17 11.00 -28.01 -7.46
C ARG A 17 9.60 -27.76 -6.92
N LEU A 18 9.47 -27.59 -5.61
CA LEU A 18 8.20 -27.26 -4.95
C LEU A 18 7.69 -25.91 -5.46
N ASP A 19 6.38 -25.79 -5.64
CA ASP A 19 5.75 -24.50 -5.90
C ASP A 19 5.87 -23.60 -4.67
N VAL A 20 5.96 -22.30 -4.90
CA VAL A 20 6.03 -21.32 -3.81
C VAL A 20 4.62 -20.95 -3.36
N LEU A 21 4.40 -20.91 -2.05
CA LEU A 21 3.17 -20.41 -1.44
C LEU A 21 3.51 -19.29 -0.45
N THR A 22 3.16 -18.05 -0.81
CA THR A 22 3.30 -16.87 0.05
C THR A 22 2.00 -16.57 0.77
N TYR A 23 2.06 -15.84 1.89
CA TYR A 23 0.84 -15.42 2.61
C TYR A 23 -0.09 -14.57 1.72
N SER A 24 0.46 -13.70 0.86
CA SER A 24 -0.31 -12.91 -0.09
C SER A 24 -1.12 -13.80 -1.05
N ALA A 25 -0.52 -14.92 -1.48
CA ALA A 25 -1.16 -15.90 -2.35
C ALA A 25 -2.28 -16.65 -1.62
N GLU A 26 -2.04 -17.09 -0.39
CA GLU A 26 -3.07 -17.74 0.45
C GLU A 26 -4.24 -16.81 0.75
N SER A 27 -3.94 -15.57 1.18
CA SER A 27 -4.95 -14.54 1.39
C SER A 27 -5.76 -14.28 0.12
N THR A 28 -5.10 -14.23 -1.05
CA THR A 28 -5.78 -14.09 -2.33
C THR A 28 -6.69 -15.28 -2.62
N PHE A 29 -6.23 -16.51 -2.37
CA PHE A 29 -7.03 -17.72 -2.55
C PHE A 29 -8.26 -17.78 -1.64
N ARG A 30 -8.06 -17.51 -0.33
CA ARG A 30 -9.13 -17.48 0.68
C ARG A 30 -10.17 -16.42 0.36
N ASN A 31 -9.74 -15.24 -0.10
CA ASN A 31 -10.65 -14.17 -0.50
C ASN A 31 -11.38 -14.49 -1.80
N CYS A 32 -10.68 -14.91 -2.86
CA CYS A 32 -11.29 -15.25 -4.14
C CYS A 32 -10.40 -16.19 -4.95
N ARG A 33 -10.80 -17.46 -5.06
CA ARG A 33 -10.06 -18.49 -5.83
C ARG A 33 -9.86 -18.10 -7.30
N ARG A 34 -10.82 -17.40 -7.92
CA ARG A 34 -10.67 -16.87 -9.28
C ARG A 34 -9.58 -15.81 -9.39
N LYS A 35 -9.47 -14.90 -8.41
CA LYS A 35 -8.40 -13.90 -8.35
C LYS A 35 -7.04 -14.60 -8.20
N TYR A 36 -6.96 -15.62 -7.35
CA TYR A 36 -5.74 -16.41 -7.18
C TYR A 36 -5.31 -17.07 -8.49
N ARG A 37 -6.24 -17.67 -9.23
CA ARG A 37 -5.96 -18.26 -10.54
C ARG A 37 -5.32 -17.22 -11.46
N HIS A 38 -5.96 -16.07 -11.66
CA HIS A 38 -5.44 -15.05 -12.56
C HIS A 38 -4.04 -14.56 -12.15
N ARG A 39 -3.82 -14.28 -10.86
CA ARG A 39 -2.54 -13.74 -10.39
C ARG A 39 -1.40 -14.77 -10.34
N TYR A 40 -1.67 -15.97 -9.81
CA TYR A 40 -0.63 -16.94 -9.43
C TYR A 40 -0.59 -18.19 -10.30
N VAL A 41 -1.63 -18.47 -11.09
CA VAL A 41 -1.65 -19.61 -12.03
C VAL A 41 -1.49 -19.12 -13.46
N ASP A 42 -2.32 -18.16 -13.87
CA ASP A 42 -2.27 -17.59 -15.23
C ASP A 42 -1.14 -16.53 -15.35
N GLY A 43 -0.66 -15.98 -14.23
CA GLY A 43 0.49 -15.08 -14.19
C GLY A 43 0.24 -13.71 -14.82
N ILE A 44 -0.96 -13.15 -14.64
CA ILE A 44 -1.36 -11.88 -15.25
C ILE A 44 -1.66 -10.80 -14.20
N VAL A 45 -1.37 -9.54 -14.52
CA VAL A 45 -1.64 -8.35 -13.71
C VAL A 45 -2.26 -7.24 -14.56
N LEU A 46 -3.01 -6.34 -13.94
CA LEU A 46 -3.60 -5.19 -14.63
C LEU A 46 -2.49 -4.18 -14.97
N ARG A 47 -2.43 -3.72 -16.21
CA ARG A 47 -1.48 -2.70 -16.67
C ARG A 47 -1.73 -1.38 -15.96
N GLY A 48 -0.66 -0.72 -15.52
CA GLY A 48 -0.73 0.61 -14.90
C GLY A 48 -1.50 0.67 -13.57
N GLU A 49 -1.85 -0.47 -12.96
CA GLU A 49 -2.57 -0.51 -11.68
C GLU A 49 -1.63 -0.29 -10.50
N ASP A 50 -1.00 0.87 -10.45
CA ASP A 50 -0.41 1.31 -9.22
C ASP A 50 -1.31 2.38 -8.60
N ALA A 51 -2.14 1.96 -7.65
CA ALA A 51 -2.97 2.88 -6.91
C ALA A 51 -2.09 3.77 -6.02
N GLU A 52 -2.23 5.10 -6.09
CA GLU A 52 -1.59 6.15 -5.25
C GLU A 52 -1.44 5.75 -3.76
N ALA A 53 -2.41 5.00 -3.22
CA ALA A 53 -2.44 4.57 -1.83
C ALA A 53 -1.53 3.36 -1.48
N LEU A 54 -1.22 2.49 -2.44
CA LEU A 54 -0.24 1.40 -2.29
C LEU A 54 1.18 1.96 -2.36
N TYR A 55 1.40 2.95 -3.23
CA TYR A 55 2.67 3.66 -3.38
C TYR A 55 3.21 4.23 -2.08
N VAL A 56 2.43 5.05 -1.36
CA VAL A 56 2.91 5.69 -0.11
C VAL A 56 3.33 4.65 0.94
N GLY A 57 2.59 3.55 1.03
CA GLY A 57 2.91 2.48 1.98
C GLY A 57 4.21 1.78 1.63
N ASP A 58 4.34 1.30 0.39
CA ASP A 58 5.54 0.58 -0.03
C ASP A 58 6.80 1.48 -0.04
N LEU A 59 6.65 2.75 -0.41
CA LEU A 59 7.73 3.75 -0.31
C LEU A 59 8.11 4.00 1.14
N TRP A 60 7.13 4.13 2.04
CA TRP A 60 7.41 4.26 3.47
C TRP A 60 8.19 3.08 4.03
N HIS A 61 7.85 1.84 3.64
CA HIS A 61 8.61 0.66 4.05
C HIS A 61 10.05 0.69 3.52
N GLY A 62 10.24 0.95 2.22
CA GLY A 62 11.58 1.03 1.63
C GLY A 62 12.44 2.15 2.22
N MET A 63 11.86 3.33 2.49
CA MET A 63 12.58 4.42 3.13
C MET A 63 12.94 4.08 4.58
N SER A 64 12.02 3.47 5.33
CA SER A 64 12.26 3.05 6.72
C SER A 64 13.30 1.93 6.82
N GLU A 65 13.38 1.07 5.80
CA GLU A 65 14.42 0.05 5.66
C GLU A 65 15.81 0.70 5.55
N LEU A 66 15.97 1.66 4.61
CA LEU A 66 17.23 2.39 4.42
C LEU A 66 17.67 3.13 5.69
N LEU A 67 16.70 3.70 6.43
CA LEU A 67 16.96 4.34 7.72
C LEU A 67 17.45 3.38 8.81
N VAL A 68 17.15 2.09 8.73
CA VAL A 68 17.64 1.09 9.69
C VAL A 68 18.99 0.52 9.27
N LEU A 69 19.15 0.22 7.98
CA LEU A 69 20.40 -0.32 7.43
C LEU A 69 21.59 0.62 7.68
N GLY A 70 21.34 1.93 7.63
CA GLY A 70 22.41 2.90 7.70
C GLY A 70 23.34 2.82 6.48
N GLU A 71 24.40 3.62 6.53
CA GLU A 71 25.18 4.00 5.34
C GLU A 71 26.28 3.01 4.98
N SER A 72 26.75 2.29 6.00
CA SER A 72 27.80 1.29 5.86
C SER A 72 27.25 -0.05 5.37
N ASP A 73 25.94 -0.27 5.38
CA ASP A 73 25.35 -1.52 4.91
C ASP A 73 25.44 -1.60 3.36
N PRO A 74 25.99 -2.69 2.80
CA PRO A 74 26.11 -2.86 1.35
C PRO A 74 24.77 -2.75 0.61
N ARG A 75 23.64 -3.17 1.21
CA ARG A 75 22.31 -3.09 0.58
C ARG A 75 21.86 -1.65 0.42
N ALA A 76 22.18 -0.80 1.40
CA ALA A 76 21.94 0.63 1.34
C ALA A 76 22.83 1.30 0.27
N GLN A 77 24.11 0.93 0.20
CA GLN A 77 25.05 1.43 -0.81
C GLN A 77 24.65 1.01 -2.24
N GLU A 78 24.22 -0.24 -2.43
CA GLU A 78 23.70 -0.73 -3.71
C GLU A 78 22.48 0.06 -4.15
N THR A 79 21.57 0.34 -3.22
CA THR A 79 20.36 1.13 -3.47
C THR A 79 20.72 2.57 -3.84
N ALA A 80 21.65 3.19 -3.13
CA ALA A 80 22.16 4.53 -3.46
C ALA A 80 22.80 4.56 -4.87
N ALA A 81 23.63 3.58 -5.20
CA ALA A 81 24.26 3.49 -6.52
C ALA A 81 23.24 3.26 -7.65
N ALA A 82 22.15 2.52 -7.40
CA ALA A 82 21.06 2.34 -8.35
C ALA A 82 20.34 3.66 -8.66
N ILE A 83 20.10 4.46 -7.62
CA ILE A 83 19.53 5.79 -7.72
C ILE A 83 20.42 6.70 -8.58
N GLU A 84 21.73 6.72 -8.32
CA GLU A 84 22.69 7.54 -9.07
C GLU A 84 22.74 7.16 -10.56
N ARG A 85 22.78 5.86 -10.86
CA ARG A 85 22.74 5.36 -12.26
C ARG A 85 21.49 5.83 -12.98
N ARG A 86 20.32 5.72 -12.34
CA ARG A 86 19.04 6.17 -12.91
C ARG A 86 19.03 7.67 -13.20
N ASP A 87 19.55 8.48 -12.29
CA ASP A 87 19.58 9.94 -12.45
C ASP A 87 20.49 10.35 -13.61
N ALA A 88 21.60 9.62 -13.81
CA ALA A 88 22.46 9.79 -14.99
C ALA A 88 21.76 9.41 -16.30
N GLU A 89 20.98 8.31 -16.31
CA GLU A 89 20.25 7.83 -17.49
C GLU A 89 19.09 8.74 -17.89
N THR A 90 18.37 9.30 -16.92
CA THR A 90 17.19 10.15 -17.14
C THR A 90 17.53 11.62 -17.35
N GLY A 91 18.80 12.01 -17.29
CA GLY A 91 19.24 13.40 -17.43
C GLY A 91 18.78 14.31 -16.29
N THR A 92 18.22 13.77 -15.20
CA THR A 92 18.00 14.50 -13.96
C THR A 92 19.33 14.62 -13.22
N VAL A 93 20.18 15.52 -13.71
CA VAL A 93 21.46 15.81 -13.05
C VAL A 93 21.17 16.47 -11.71
N ARG A 94 21.44 15.75 -10.61
CA ARG A 94 21.52 16.36 -9.29
C ARG A 94 22.68 17.35 -9.29
N ALA A 95 22.43 18.58 -8.88
CA ALA A 95 23.53 19.45 -8.48
C ALA A 95 24.16 18.82 -7.23
N ALA A 96 25.35 18.24 -7.36
CA ALA A 96 26.17 17.92 -6.21
C ALA A 96 26.31 19.21 -5.39
N VAL A 97 26.01 19.17 -4.10
CA VAL A 97 26.27 20.30 -3.20
C VAL A 97 27.79 20.51 -3.21
N PRO A 98 28.30 21.64 -3.74
CA PRO A 98 29.75 21.81 -3.88
C PRO A 98 30.41 21.84 -2.49
N GLY A 99 31.38 20.95 -2.27
CA GLY A 99 32.21 20.92 -1.06
C GLY A 99 31.75 19.96 0.06
N ASP A 100 30.85 19.02 -0.23
CA ASP A 100 30.47 17.97 0.72
C ASP A 100 31.25 16.67 0.45
N ASP A 101 32.41 16.51 1.09
CA ASP A 101 33.29 15.33 0.99
C ASP A 101 32.86 14.16 1.92
N ARG A 102 31.63 14.18 2.45
CA ARG A 102 31.11 13.08 3.27
C ARG A 102 30.74 11.89 2.36
N PRO A 103 31.02 10.62 2.74
CA PRO A 103 30.43 9.47 2.06
C PRO A 103 28.91 9.60 2.04
N ALA A 104 28.24 9.05 1.02
CA ALA A 104 26.80 9.16 0.78
C ALA A 104 25.98 8.64 1.98
N VAL A 105 25.72 9.56 2.90
CA VAL A 105 24.91 9.37 4.08
C VAL A 105 23.46 9.27 3.62
N LEU A 106 22.80 8.11 3.75
CA LEU A 106 21.33 7.97 3.57
C LEU A 106 20.56 8.67 4.71
N SER A 107 20.96 9.90 5.02
CA SER A 107 20.27 10.79 5.92
C SER A 107 18.90 11.14 5.35
N LEU A 108 18.08 11.73 6.21
CA LEU A 108 16.88 12.45 5.79
C LEU A 108 17.15 13.39 4.61
N ALA A 109 18.33 14.00 4.51
CA ALA A 109 18.68 14.88 3.39
C ALA A 109 18.76 14.10 2.06
N PHE A 110 19.38 12.91 2.03
CA PHE A 110 19.41 12.08 0.83
C PHE A 110 18.02 11.62 0.41
N LEU A 111 17.20 11.16 1.36
CA LEU A 111 15.82 10.77 1.08
C LEU A 111 14.99 11.97 0.58
N GLU A 112 15.22 13.16 1.15
CA GLU A 112 14.62 14.40 0.66
C GLU A 112 15.06 14.74 -0.76
N ASP A 113 16.32 14.49 -1.13
CA ASP A 113 16.86 14.73 -2.48
C ASP A 113 16.34 13.72 -3.50
N VAL A 114 16.19 12.45 -3.13
CA VAL A 114 15.51 11.44 -3.95
C VAL A 114 14.08 11.89 -4.27
N LEU A 115 13.39 12.44 -3.28
CA LEU A 115 12.04 12.96 -3.48
C LEU A 115 12.04 14.25 -4.33
N ARG A 116 13.06 15.12 -4.25
CA ARG A 116 13.18 16.34 -5.09
C ARG A 116 13.17 16.03 -6.59
N GLY A 117 13.77 14.92 -7.02
CA GLY A 117 13.76 14.50 -8.43
C GLY A 117 12.36 14.19 -9.00
N TRP A 118 11.31 14.23 -8.18
CA TRP A 118 9.93 13.94 -8.59
C TRP A 118 9.07 15.17 -8.90
N GLU A 119 9.68 16.36 -8.94
CA GLU A 119 8.98 17.65 -9.17
C GLU A 119 8.21 17.72 -10.50
N GLY A 120 8.66 17.01 -11.54
CA GLY A 120 8.04 17.02 -12.86
C GLY A 120 6.73 16.22 -12.99
N VAL A 121 6.34 15.44 -11.96
CA VAL A 121 5.14 14.57 -12.02
C VAL A 121 4.15 14.97 -10.92
N PRO A 122 2.99 15.58 -11.26
CA PRO A 122 2.06 16.17 -10.29
C PRO A 122 1.64 15.23 -9.14
N TRP A 123 1.34 13.97 -9.42
CA TRP A 123 0.94 13.01 -8.37
C TRP A 123 2.12 12.61 -7.47
N LYS A 124 3.35 12.58 -7.99
CA LYS A 124 4.56 12.29 -7.20
C LYS A 124 4.96 13.46 -6.29
N ARG A 125 4.70 14.69 -6.71
CA ARG A 125 4.89 15.91 -5.90
C ARG A 125 4.13 15.83 -4.57
N ARG A 126 2.86 15.44 -4.60
CA ARG A 126 2.04 15.28 -3.39
C ARG A 126 2.56 14.19 -2.46
N ILE A 127 2.88 13.03 -3.01
CA ILE A 127 3.42 11.87 -2.25
C ILE A 127 4.73 12.24 -1.55
N ARG A 128 5.60 13.01 -2.22
CA ARG A 128 6.84 13.52 -1.63
C ARG A 128 6.60 14.30 -0.33
N HIS A 129 5.70 15.27 -0.33
CA HIS A 129 5.47 16.09 0.86
C HIS A 129 4.94 15.25 2.01
N GLN A 130 4.07 14.27 1.71
CA GLN A 130 3.56 13.33 2.71
C GLN A 130 4.68 12.47 3.31
N LEU A 131 5.51 11.83 2.47
CA LEU A 131 6.62 10.98 2.93
C LEU A 131 7.64 11.78 3.75
N ARG A 132 7.99 13.00 3.29
CA ARG A 132 8.87 13.91 4.02
C ARG A 132 8.33 14.26 5.41
N ALA A 133 7.07 14.66 5.50
CA ALA A 133 6.46 14.98 6.79
C ALA A 133 6.34 13.76 7.71
N MET A 134 6.05 12.58 7.15
CA MET A 134 6.01 11.33 7.91
C MET A 134 7.38 10.98 8.49
N LEU A 135 8.45 11.12 7.69
CA LEU A 135 9.81 10.89 8.16
C LEU A 135 10.19 11.82 9.32
N LEU A 136 9.91 13.12 9.16
CA LEU A 136 10.21 14.13 10.18
C LEU A 136 9.45 13.86 11.48
N GLY A 137 8.15 13.55 11.38
CA GLY A 137 7.32 13.21 12.53
C GLY A 137 7.77 11.92 13.21
N TYR A 138 8.09 10.88 12.43
CA TYR A 138 8.57 9.59 12.94
C TYR A 138 9.88 9.76 13.70
N ARG A 139 10.82 10.55 13.16
CA ARG A 139 12.06 10.91 13.85
C ARG A 139 11.80 11.71 15.11
N ALA A 140 10.95 12.72 15.07
CA ALA A 140 10.63 13.51 16.26
C ALA A 140 10.01 12.64 17.37
N ARG A 141 9.24 11.62 17.00
CA ARG A 141 8.61 10.69 17.95
C ARG A 141 9.61 9.74 18.62
N TRP A 142 10.52 9.17 17.84
CA TRP A 142 11.32 8.03 18.28
C TRP A 142 12.81 8.34 18.48
N ALA A 143 13.31 9.49 18.03
CA ALA A 143 14.70 9.87 18.26
C ALA A 143 14.98 10.04 19.76
N PRO A 144 16.15 9.56 20.27
CA PRO A 144 16.55 9.77 21.65
C PRO A 144 16.60 11.26 22.01
N GLN A 145 16.01 11.64 23.15
CA GLN A 145 16.16 13.00 23.67
C GLN A 145 17.60 13.20 24.15
N GLY A 146 18.44 13.87 23.34
CA GLY A 146 19.86 14.08 23.64
C GLY A 146 20.79 14.18 22.43
N GLY A 147 20.28 13.93 21.22
CA GLY A 147 21.09 13.90 20.00
C GLY A 147 21.72 12.53 19.77
N ALA A 148 21.70 12.07 18.51
CA ALA A 148 22.42 10.88 18.09
C ALA A 148 23.94 11.12 18.26
N ARG A 149 24.69 10.15 18.78
CA ARG A 149 26.15 10.19 18.61
C ARG A 149 26.46 9.94 17.13
N PRO A 150 27.59 10.44 16.60
CA PRO A 150 28.06 10.00 15.29
C PRO A 150 28.15 8.46 15.27
N GLY A 151 27.40 7.81 14.37
CA GLY A 151 27.24 6.34 14.32
C GLY A 151 25.94 5.77 14.92
N ASP A 152 25.13 6.57 15.61
CA ASP A 152 23.75 6.21 16.05
C ASP A 152 22.71 6.60 14.98
N GLU A 153 23.10 6.64 13.70
CA GLU A 153 22.31 7.27 12.62
C GLU A 153 21.09 6.44 12.16
N GLY A 154 20.96 5.22 12.68
CA GLY A 154 19.74 4.44 12.55
C GLY A 154 18.62 5.03 13.40
N LEU A 155 17.42 5.14 12.86
CA LEU A 155 16.20 5.47 13.61
C LEU A 155 15.88 4.35 14.62
N LEU A 156 16.65 4.28 15.71
CA LEU A 156 16.64 3.18 16.65
C LEU A 156 15.74 3.50 17.84
N ASP A 157 14.76 2.62 18.05
CA ASP A 157 14.05 2.51 19.32
C ASP A 157 15.09 2.24 20.44
N PRO A 158 15.11 3.02 21.54
CA PRO A 158 16.03 2.76 22.64
C PRO A 158 15.81 1.41 23.33
N ASP A 159 14.66 0.77 23.11
CA ASP A 159 14.29 -0.53 23.68
C ASP A 159 14.59 -1.72 22.76
N PHE A 160 14.91 -1.49 21.48
CA PHE A 160 15.12 -2.56 20.50
C PHE A 160 16.39 -2.36 19.66
N GLU A 161 17.10 -3.46 19.42
CA GLU A 161 18.26 -3.55 18.54
C GLU A 161 17.86 -4.28 17.27
N PHE A 162 18.00 -3.65 16.11
CA PHE A 162 17.79 -4.35 14.84
C PHE A 162 18.91 -5.34 14.58
N LEU A 163 18.53 -6.59 14.31
CA LEU A 163 19.44 -7.64 13.88
C LEU A 163 19.51 -7.72 12.36
N ASP A 164 18.37 -7.58 11.69
CA ASP A 164 18.30 -7.55 10.23
C ASP A 164 16.94 -6.97 9.75
N VAL A 165 16.87 -6.58 8.47
CA VAL A 165 15.65 -6.09 7.80
C VAL A 165 15.40 -6.84 6.50
N GLU A 166 14.12 -6.89 6.09
CA GLU A 166 13.71 -7.55 4.84
C GLU A 166 14.22 -9.01 4.76
N VAL A 167 14.10 -9.73 5.88
CA VAL A 167 14.63 -11.09 6.07
C VAL A 167 13.79 -12.08 5.28
N GLY A 168 14.33 -12.59 4.18
CA GLY A 168 13.71 -13.64 3.37
C GLY A 168 13.78 -15.00 4.06
N PHE A 169 12.72 -15.80 3.92
CA PHE A 169 12.70 -17.16 4.48
C PHE A 169 12.04 -18.17 3.55
N GLU A 170 12.39 -19.44 3.77
CA GLU A 170 11.71 -20.61 3.22
C GLU A 170 11.44 -21.60 4.35
N LEU A 171 10.21 -22.10 4.40
CA LEU A 171 9.73 -23.07 5.37
C LEU A 171 9.08 -24.26 4.67
N GLU A 172 9.27 -25.44 5.24
CA GLU A 172 8.50 -26.61 4.84
C GLU A 172 7.06 -26.47 5.34
N ILE A 173 6.09 -26.73 4.46
CA ILE A 173 4.69 -26.86 4.87
C ILE A 173 4.50 -28.30 5.33
N ARG A 174 4.16 -28.51 6.60
CA ARG A 174 3.98 -29.85 7.19
C ARG A 174 2.51 -30.18 7.39
N ASN A 175 2.16 -31.44 7.18
CA ASN A 175 0.87 -31.95 7.57
C ASN A 175 0.79 -32.02 9.11
N PRO A 176 -0.23 -31.40 9.74
CA PRO A 176 -0.30 -31.31 11.20
C PRO A 176 -0.51 -32.67 11.88
N GLU A 177 -1.17 -33.63 11.24
CA GLU A 177 -1.45 -34.96 11.82
C GLU A 177 -0.25 -35.91 11.71
N SER A 178 0.46 -35.88 10.59
CA SER A 178 1.52 -36.85 10.27
C SER A 178 2.94 -36.30 10.33
N GLY A 179 3.10 -34.97 10.47
CA GLY A 179 4.40 -34.27 10.46
C GLY A 179 5.12 -34.27 9.10
N ARG A 180 4.55 -34.94 8.09
CA ARG A 180 5.17 -35.09 6.78
C ARG A 180 5.19 -33.77 6.01
N SER A 181 6.33 -33.47 5.38
CA SER A 181 6.49 -32.28 4.54
C SER A 181 5.69 -32.40 3.24
N SER A 182 5.16 -31.28 2.79
CA SER A 182 4.47 -31.13 1.51
C SER A 182 5.42 -31.45 0.36
N ARG A 183 4.91 -32.20 -0.62
CA ARG A 183 5.61 -32.51 -1.88
C ARG A 183 5.23 -31.57 -3.02
N SER A 184 4.34 -30.61 -2.75
CA SER A 184 3.83 -29.71 -3.79
C SER A 184 4.18 -28.26 -3.52
N PHE A 185 4.31 -27.86 -2.26
CA PHE A 185 4.52 -26.46 -1.90
C PHE A 185 5.59 -26.28 -0.84
N SER A 186 6.38 -25.21 -0.97
CA SER A 186 7.14 -24.61 0.12
C SER A 186 6.55 -23.25 0.49
N SER A 187 6.67 -22.89 1.76
CA SER A 187 6.23 -21.62 2.31
C SER A 187 7.37 -20.61 2.16
N ARG A 188 7.17 -19.50 1.45
CA ARG A 188 8.16 -18.42 1.39
C ARG A 188 7.57 -17.08 1.78
N GLY A 189 8.41 -16.20 2.28
CA GLY A 189 8.00 -14.87 2.68
C GLY A 189 9.19 -14.00 3.02
N LYS A 190 8.87 -12.79 3.47
CA LYS A 190 9.83 -11.78 3.87
C LYS A 190 9.31 -11.06 5.10
N VAL A 191 10.16 -10.94 6.11
CA VAL A 191 9.85 -10.24 7.34
C VAL A 191 10.45 -8.84 7.27
N ASP A 192 9.65 -7.82 7.57
CA ASP A 192 10.07 -6.42 7.47
C ASP A 192 11.34 -6.13 8.32
N GLY A 193 11.44 -6.76 9.50
CA GLY A 193 12.68 -6.81 10.27
C GLY A 193 12.64 -7.75 11.46
N VAL A 194 13.81 -7.99 12.03
CA VAL A 194 14.00 -8.78 13.24
C VAL A 194 14.80 -7.94 14.23
N VAL A 195 14.30 -7.85 15.46
CA VAL A 195 14.91 -7.06 16.53
C VAL A 195 15.14 -7.91 17.77
N ARG A 196 16.12 -7.51 18.59
CA ARG A 196 16.33 -8.00 19.94
C ARG A 196 15.91 -6.93 20.93
N SER A 197 15.08 -7.27 21.91
CA SER A 197 14.76 -6.33 22.99
C SER A 197 16.00 -6.10 23.86
N ARG A 198 16.35 -4.84 24.09
CA ARG A 198 17.43 -4.45 25.00
C ARG A 198 17.06 -4.65 26.47
N ARG A 199 15.75 -4.79 26.79
CA ARG A 199 15.25 -4.95 28.15
C ARG A 199 15.40 -6.39 28.67
N ASP A 200 15.12 -7.38 27.81
CA ASP A 200 15.06 -8.79 28.21
C ASP A 200 15.82 -9.75 27.29
N GLY A 201 16.44 -9.25 26.21
CA GLY A 201 17.26 -10.03 25.29
C GLY A 201 16.48 -10.92 24.32
N ARG A 202 15.14 -10.90 24.33
CA ARG A 202 14.30 -11.76 23.50
C ARG A 202 14.19 -11.24 22.06
N LEU A 203 14.00 -12.17 21.11
CA LEU A 203 13.73 -11.84 19.72
C LEU A 203 12.30 -11.42 19.49
N TRP A 204 12.11 -10.44 18.61
CA TRP A 204 10.82 -9.98 18.14
C TRP A 204 10.85 -9.75 16.64
N ILE A 205 9.72 -10.00 15.99
CA ILE A 205 9.49 -9.52 14.62
C ILE A 205 9.21 -8.02 14.67
N TRP A 206 9.80 -7.25 13.76
CA TRP A 206 9.46 -5.85 13.54
C TRP A 206 8.59 -5.74 12.30
N GLU A 207 7.28 -5.54 12.49
CA GLU A 207 6.32 -5.41 11.39
C GLU A 207 5.92 -3.95 11.22
N ARG A 208 6.15 -3.38 10.03
CA ARG A 208 5.72 -2.01 9.75
C ARG A 208 4.32 -2.04 9.15
N LYS A 209 3.47 -1.13 9.58
CA LYS A 209 2.14 -0.96 8.96
C LYS A 209 1.85 0.51 8.75
N THR A 210 1.19 0.81 7.65
CA THR A 210 0.60 2.12 7.42
C THR A 210 -0.91 2.03 7.57
N ALA A 211 -1.48 2.89 8.40
CA ALA A 211 -2.90 2.84 8.76
C ALA A 211 -3.60 4.17 8.46
N ARG A 212 -4.93 4.15 8.35
CA ARG A 212 -5.73 5.38 8.26
C ARG A 212 -5.88 6.07 9.63
N SER A 213 -5.81 5.29 10.70
CA SER A 213 -5.91 5.72 12.09
C SER A 213 -5.39 4.61 13.00
N VAL A 214 -4.93 4.98 14.20
CA VAL A 214 -4.63 4.05 15.29
C VAL A 214 -5.67 4.28 16.40
N GLY A 215 -6.36 3.23 16.84
CA GLY A 215 -7.43 3.26 17.85
C GLY A 215 -7.69 1.88 18.45
N GLY A 216 -8.61 1.76 19.43
CA GLY A 216 -8.86 0.51 20.17
C GLY A 216 -9.11 -0.71 19.28
N ASP A 217 -10.07 -0.61 18.37
CA ASP A 217 -10.40 -1.67 17.40
C ASP A 217 -9.24 -2.07 16.47
N TYR A 218 -8.21 -1.22 16.32
CA TYR A 218 -7.05 -1.53 15.49
C TYR A 218 -6.12 -2.52 16.20
N VAL A 219 -5.86 -2.31 17.50
CA VAL A 219 -5.00 -3.18 18.32
C VAL A 219 -5.62 -4.56 18.46
N ASP A 220 -6.93 -4.61 18.71
CA ASP A 220 -7.70 -5.85 18.87
C ASP A 220 -7.76 -6.71 17.60
N ARG A 221 -7.30 -6.22 16.45
CA ARG A 221 -7.21 -7.03 15.22
C ARG A 221 -5.81 -7.59 14.99
N LEU A 222 -4.78 -7.02 15.62
CA LEU A 222 -3.39 -7.42 15.36
C LEU A 222 -3.07 -8.82 15.86
N TRP A 223 -3.74 -9.29 16.93
CA TRP A 223 -3.58 -10.67 17.37
C TRP A 223 -4.11 -11.70 16.36
N THR A 224 -5.04 -11.30 15.48
CA THR A 224 -5.58 -12.16 14.41
C THR A 224 -4.72 -12.19 13.14
N ASP A 225 -3.57 -11.51 13.14
CA ASP A 225 -2.70 -11.42 11.97
C ASP A 225 -1.90 -12.71 11.77
N ALA A 226 -2.55 -13.68 11.13
CA ALA A 226 -1.98 -14.99 10.81
C ALA A 226 -0.68 -14.89 9.97
N GLN A 227 -0.45 -13.79 9.24
CA GLN A 227 0.79 -13.56 8.49
C GLN A 227 1.99 -13.56 9.43
N ILE A 228 1.89 -12.79 10.50
CA ILE A 228 2.99 -12.49 11.40
C ILE A 228 3.26 -13.66 12.34
N GLN A 229 2.19 -14.39 12.73
CA GLN A 229 2.32 -15.66 13.44
C GLN A 229 3.13 -16.68 12.63
N ARG A 230 2.80 -16.91 11.34
CA ARG A 230 3.58 -17.81 10.48
C ARG A 230 5.05 -17.42 10.40
N TYR A 231 5.33 -16.13 10.32
CA TYR A 231 6.70 -15.61 10.26
C TYR A 231 7.47 -15.85 11.56
N GLY A 232 6.78 -15.91 12.71
CA GLY A 232 7.36 -16.27 14.01
C GLY A 232 8.09 -17.61 13.99
N ALA A 233 7.49 -18.62 13.37
CA ALA A 233 8.12 -19.94 13.19
C ALA A 233 9.36 -19.86 12.29
N ALA A 234 9.30 -19.07 11.20
CA ALA A 234 10.41 -18.89 10.28
C ALA A 234 11.62 -18.23 10.93
N VAL A 235 11.39 -17.10 11.59
CA VAL A 235 12.43 -16.33 12.28
C VAL A 235 13.04 -17.15 13.41
N SER A 236 12.23 -17.87 14.19
CA SER A 236 12.75 -18.74 15.25
C SER A 236 13.72 -19.81 14.69
N SER A 237 13.39 -20.37 13.53
CA SER A 237 14.27 -21.34 12.85
C SER A 237 15.55 -20.71 12.30
N ILE A 238 15.49 -19.49 11.77
CA ILE A 238 16.65 -18.80 11.17
C ILE A 238 17.65 -18.40 12.26
N PHE A 239 17.15 -17.85 13.37
CA PHE A 239 17.99 -17.33 14.46
C PHE A 239 18.32 -18.38 15.53
N GLY A 240 17.68 -19.56 15.48
CA GLY A 240 17.95 -20.66 16.40
C GLY A 240 17.43 -20.44 17.83
N GLU A 241 16.55 -19.45 18.04
CA GLU A 241 15.95 -19.14 19.33
C GLU A 241 14.49 -18.70 19.16
N PRO A 242 13.59 -18.92 20.15
CA PRO A 242 12.18 -18.56 20.01
C PRO A 242 11.94 -17.06 19.89
N VAL A 243 11.09 -16.68 18.94
CA VAL A 243 10.53 -15.32 18.85
C VAL A 243 9.43 -15.13 19.90
N ALA A 244 9.52 -14.03 20.66
CA ALA A 244 8.57 -13.71 21.72
C ALA A 244 7.25 -13.10 21.20
N GLY A 245 7.27 -12.50 20.01
CA GLY A 245 6.12 -11.84 19.43
C GLY A 245 6.49 -10.91 18.28
N ALA A 246 5.59 -10.00 17.96
CA ALA A 246 5.80 -8.94 17.00
C ALA A 246 5.65 -7.55 17.64
N VAL A 247 6.52 -6.64 17.23
CA VAL A 247 6.41 -5.20 17.42
C VAL A 247 5.79 -4.64 16.14
N TYR A 248 4.56 -4.17 16.25
CA TYR A 248 3.89 -3.45 15.16
C TYR A 248 4.27 -1.97 15.23
N ASP A 249 5.03 -1.51 14.25
CA ASP A 249 5.43 -0.11 14.07
C ASP A 249 4.46 0.55 13.09
N VAL A 250 3.48 1.25 13.64
CA VAL A 250 2.32 1.75 12.91
C VAL A 250 2.47 3.24 12.64
N SER A 251 2.38 3.63 11.37
CA SER A 251 2.40 5.03 10.94
C SER A 251 1.06 5.42 10.31
N VAL A 252 0.43 6.49 10.80
CA VAL A 252 -0.84 7.00 10.25
C VAL A 252 -0.57 7.78 8.97
N LYS A 253 -1.22 7.39 7.87
CA LYS A 253 -1.11 8.09 6.58
C LYS A 253 -1.76 9.48 6.66
N PRO A 254 -1.06 10.55 6.26
CA PRO A 254 -1.65 11.88 6.15
C PRO A 254 -2.83 11.88 5.16
N LEU A 255 -4.00 12.32 5.62
CA LEU A 255 -5.18 12.50 4.78
C LEU A 255 -5.37 13.94 4.32
N LEU A 256 -4.46 14.84 4.69
CA LEU A 256 -4.49 16.24 4.26
C LEU A 256 -4.38 16.30 2.72
N LYS A 257 -5.16 17.22 2.15
CA LYS A 257 -5.08 17.60 0.74
C LYS A 257 -4.50 19.00 0.67
N GLN A 258 -3.60 19.21 -0.29
CA GLN A 258 -3.15 20.54 -0.65
C GLN A 258 -4.34 21.30 -1.23
N ALA A 259 -4.57 22.53 -0.79
CA ALA A 259 -5.66 23.33 -1.34
C ALA A 259 -5.30 23.75 -2.78
N GLU A 260 -6.16 23.40 -3.72
CA GLU A 260 -6.02 23.83 -5.11
C GLU A 260 -6.64 25.22 -5.30
N GLU A 261 -6.26 25.88 -6.39
CA GLU A 261 -6.91 27.12 -6.80
C GLU A 261 -8.38 26.83 -7.09
N VAL A 262 -9.27 27.61 -6.47
CA VAL A 262 -10.70 27.53 -6.72
C VAL A 262 -11.10 28.83 -7.40
N HIS A 263 -11.44 28.71 -8.69
CA HIS A 263 -12.11 29.76 -9.43
C HIS A 263 -13.55 29.32 -9.71
N GLU A 264 -14.50 29.90 -8.98
CA GLU A 264 -15.91 29.67 -9.27
C GLU A 264 -16.25 30.28 -10.65
N SER A 265 -16.75 29.47 -11.59
CA SER A 265 -17.22 30.00 -12.87
C SER A 265 -18.49 30.85 -12.67
N PRO A 266 -18.78 31.82 -13.55
CA PRO A 266 -20.01 32.62 -13.46
C PRO A 266 -21.28 31.77 -13.38
N ASP A 267 -21.32 30.66 -14.13
CA ASP A 267 -22.46 29.74 -14.13
C ASP A 267 -22.58 28.96 -12.82
N ALA A 268 -21.46 28.44 -12.30
CA ALA A 268 -21.43 27.77 -10.99
C ALA A 268 -21.84 28.71 -9.86
N HIS A 269 -21.38 29.97 -9.93
CA HIS A 269 -21.78 31.03 -9.01
C HIS A 269 -23.28 31.28 -9.07
N MET A 270 -23.84 31.41 -10.29
CA MET A 270 -25.27 31.65 -10.47
C MET A 270 -26.12 30.49 -9.93
N ILE A 271 -25.71 29.24 -10.16
CA ILE A 271 -26.40 28.05 -9.64
C ILE A 271 -26.38 28.05 -8.11
N ARG A 272 -25.21 28.24 -7.49
CA ARG A 272 -25.09 28.30 -6.02
C ARG A 272 -25.88 29.45 -5.44
N PHE A 273 -25.76 30.64 -6.03
CA PHE A 273 -26.44 31.86 -5.60
C PHE A 273 -27.96 31.68 -5.62
N THR A 274 -28.50 31.22 -6.74
CA THR A 274 -29.95 30.99 -6.88
C THR A 274 -30.46 29.92 -5.92
N GLY A 275 -29.72 28.81 -5.77
CA GLY A 275 -30.06 27.74 -4.83
C GLY A 275 -30.10 28.20 -3.37
N GLU A 276 -29.14 29.01 -2.93
CA GLU A 276 -29.11 29.52 -1.55
C GLU A 276 -30.21 30.56 -1.29
N ILE A 277 -30.54 31.41 -2.28
CA ILE A 277 -31.68 32.33 -2.22
C ILE A 277 -33.00 31.55 -2.08
N GLU A 278 -33.18 30.49 -2.87
CA GLU A 278 -34.38 29.65 -2.80
C GLU A 278 -34.50 28.92 -1.47
N LYS A 279 -33.41 28.35 -0.96
CA LYS A 279 -33.36 27.70 0.36
C LYS A 279 -33.79 28.66 1.47
N ARG A 280 -33.26 29.90 1.46
CA ARG A 280 -33.65 30.94 2.44
C ARG A 280 -35.09 31.41 2.26
N ARG A 281 -35.59 31.47 1.03
CA ARG A 281 -37.00 31.78 0.76
C ARG A 281 -37.93 30.73 1.37
N LYS A 282 -37.61 29.44 1.21
CA LYS A 282 -38.38 28.34 1.83
C LYS A 282 -38.38 28.45 3.35
N ALA A 283 -37.20 28.64 3.96
CA ALA A 283 -37.09 28.83 5.41
C ALA A 283 -37.85 30.08 5.93
N TRP A 284 -37.92 31.16 5.14
CA TRP A 284 -38.69 32.36 5.48
C TRP A 284 -40.20 32.08 5.52
N ALA A 285 -40.71 31.34 4.53
CA ALA A 285 -42.11 30.94 4.46
C ALA A 285 -42.50 29.96 5.58
N GLU A 286 -41.65 28.96 5.84
CA GLU A 286 -41.84 27.99 6.93
C GLU A 286 -41.86 28.65 8.31
N ALA A 287 -41.08 29.73 8.49
CA ALA A 287 -41.10 30.54 9.70
C ALA A 287 -42.34 31.46 9.82
N GLY A 288 -43.32 31.37 8.90
CA GLY A 288 -44.54 32.16 8.91
C GLY A 288 -44.32 33.67 8.71
N LYS A 289 -43.19 34.07 8.13
CA LYS A 289 -42.84 35.48 7.95
C LYS A 289 -43.59 36.09 6.76
N ASP A 290 -43.91 37.38 6.88
CA ASP A 290 -44.64 38.15 5.87
C ASP A 290 -43.98 38.06 4.47
N PRO A 291 -44.67 37.51 3.46
CA PRO A 291 -44.17 37.42 2.09
C PRO A 291 -43.91 38.79 1.46
N ALA A 292 -44.65 39.84 1.84
CA ALA A 292 -44.48 41.19 1.29
C ALA A 292 -43.13 41.82 1.67
N LYS A 293 -42.49 41.32 2.74
CA LYS A 293 -41.17 41.78 3.21
C LYS A 293 -40.00 41.00 2.61
N TRP A 294 -40.28 39.96 1.82
CA TRP A 294 -39.23 39.10 1.27
C TRP A 294 -38.29 39.86 0.33
N GLU A 295 -38.78 40.78 -0.51
CA GLU A 295 -37.90 41.43 -1.50
C GLU A 295 -36.79 42.26 -0.83
N LYS A 296 -37.12 42.94 0.27
CA LYS A 296 -36.14 43.70 1.07
C LYS A 296 -35.13 42.76 1.77
N GLU A 297 -35.59 41.61 2.24
CA GLU A 297 -34.69 40.61 2.83
C GLU A 297 -33.81 39.96 1.77
N ARG A 298 -34.35 39.66 0.58
CA ARG A 298 -33.59 39.11 -0.55
C ARG A 298 -32.45 40.05 -0.94
N GLU A 299 -32.71 41.37 -1.02
CA GLU A 299 -31.68 42.36 -1.32
C GLU A 299 -30.58 42.41 -0.24
N ARG A 300 -30.95 42.25 1.03
CA ARG A 300 -29.98 42.14 2.13
C ARG A 300 -29.15 40.86 2.01
N VAL A 301 -29.81 39.75 1.69
CA VAL A 301 -29.19 38.44 1.53
C VAL A 301 -28.23 38.42 0.33
N SER A 302 -28.62 38.99 -0.82
CA SER A 302 -27.77 39.01 -2.03
C SER A 302 -26.46 39.77 -1.84
N LYS A 303 -26.38 40.66 -0.84
CA LYS A 303 -25.18 41.44 -0.48
C LYS A 303 -24.32 40.76 0.59
N LEU A 304 -24.67 39.55 1.03
CA LEU A 304 -23.85 38.83 2.00
C LEU A 304 -22.55 38.37 1.34
N LYS A 305 -21.44 38.58 2.04
CA LYS A 305 -20.10 38.10 1.64
C LYS A 305 -20.06 36.60 1.34
N SER A 306 -20.91 35.80 2.00
CA SER A 306 -21.03 34.35 1.75
C SER A 306 -21.65 34.00 0.38
N LEU A 307 -22.23 34.97 -0.31
CA LEU A 307 -22.84 34.83 -1.64
C LEU A 307 -22.01 35.47 -2.76
N GLU A 308 -20.88 36.09 -2.45
CA GLU A 308 -19.90 36.53 -3.45
C GLU A 308 -19.25 35.32 -4.14
N PRO A 309 -18.74 35.48 -5.39
CA PRO A 309 -17.98 34.43 -6.07
C PRO A 309 -16.79 33.97 -5.23
N VAL A 310 -16.60 32.65 -5.15
CA VAL A 310 -15.47 32.08 -4.41
C VAL A 310 -14.23 32.11 -5.30
N HIS A 311 -13.25 32.91 -4.87
CA HIS A 311 -11.89 32.87 -5.39
C HIS A 311 -10.94 32.53 -4.25
N LYS A 312 -10.22 31.42 -4.37
CA LYS A 312 -9.15 31.02 -3.43
C LYS A 312 -7.89 30.68 -4.21
N SER A 313 -6.78 31.31 -3.85
CA SER A 313 -5.46 30.94 -4.36
C SER A 313 -5.08 29.53 -3.89
N ALA A 314 -4.31 28.83 -4.71
CA ALA A 314 -3.70 27.56 -4.31
C ALA A 314 -2.79 27.73 -3.08
N GLU A 315 -2.75 26.71 -2.23
CA GLU A 315 -1.80 26.59 -1.12
C GLU A 315 -0.41 26.28 -1.67
N SER A 316 0.61 27.00 -1.20
CA SER A 316 1.99 26.74 -1.63
C SER A 316 2.50 25.39 -1.09
N ASP A 317 3.58 24.87 -1.67
CA ASP A 317 4.19 23.63 -1.18
C ASP A 317 4.74 23.78 0.24
N GLU A 318 5.27 24.96 0.56
CA GLU A 318 5.77 25.29 1.89
C GLU A 318 4.63 25.29 2.91
N GLU A 319 3.51 25.94 2.60
CA GLU A 319 2.32 25.99 3.46
C GLU A 319 1.74 24.58 3.70
N TYR A 320 1.62 23.81 2.62
CA TYR A 320 1.12 22.43 2.69
C TYR A 320 2.05 21.53 3.50
N LEU A 321 3.36 21.61 3.26
CA LEU A 321 4.35 20.86 4.02
C LEU A 321 4.35 21.25 5.50
N SER A 322 4.24 22.54 5.83
CA SER A 322 4.15 22.99 7.21
C SER A 322 2.95 22.39 7.94
N ARG A 323 1.77 22.39 7.32
CA ARG A 323 0.56 21.74 7.86
C ARG A 323 0.72 20.23 8.02
N LEU A 324 1.38 19.58 7.07
CA LEU A 324 1.68 18.16 7.17
C LEU A 324 2.63 17.86 8.34
N VAL A 325 3.70 18.63 8.50
CA VAL A 325 4.68 18.46 9.60
C VAL A 325 4.03 18.70 10.96
N GLU A 326 3.21 19.74 11.08
CA GLU A 326 2.43 19.99 12.29
C GLU A 326 1.52 18.80 12.62
N TRP A 327 0.81 18.29 11.61
CA TRP A 327 -0.09 17.15 11.78
C TRP A 327 0.65 15.85 12.12
N THR A 328 1.77 15.56 11.45
CA THR A 328 2.57 14.36 11.73
C THR A 328 3.31 14.44 13.04
N GLY A 329 3.58 15.64 13.57
CA GLY A 329 4.19 15.84 14.89
C GLY A 329 3.28 15.45 16.07
N ALA A 330 1.99 15.21 15.85
CA ALA A 330 1.07 14.79 16.90
C ALA A 330 1.37 13.36 17.41
N GLN A 331 1.17 13.13 18.70
CA GLN A 331 1.58 11.89 19.38
C GLN A 331 0.80 10.64 18.92
N ASP A 332 -0.39 10.80 18.34
CA ASP A 332 -1.27 9.72 17.90
C ASP A 332 -0.99 9.23 16.46
N LYS A 333 0.02 9.79 15.80
CA LYS A 333 0.36 9.44 14.40
C LYS A 333 1.31 8.26 14.28
N TYR A 334 1.98 7.90 15.37
CA TYR A 334 2.90 6.78 15.41
C TYR A 334 2.69 5.97 16.68
N ALA A 335 2.54 4.67 16.52
CA ALA A 335 2.35 3.76 17.64
C ALA A 335 3.24 2.53 17.46
N ARG A 336 3.80 2.06 18.58
CA ARG A 336 4.45 0.75 18.67
C ARG A 336 3.61 -0.13 19.58
N LEU A 337 3.17 -1.25 19.05
CA LEU A 337 2.30 -2.19 19.76
C LEU A 337 3.01 -3.53 19.85
N LEU A 338 3.21 -4.02 21.07
CA LEU A 338 3.83 -5.33 21.31
C LEU A 338 2.72 -6.37 21.38
N VAL A 339 2.77 -7.34 20.47
CA VAL A 339 1.85 -8.48 20.42
C VAL A 339 2.66 -9.74 20.68
N PRO A 340 2.61 -10.31 21.90
CA PRO A 340 3.29 -11.55 22.19
C PRO A 340 2.66 -12.71 21.43
N PHE A 341 3.47 -13.69 21.03
CA PHE A 341 2.95 -14.93 20.45
C PHE A 341 2.63 -15.96 21.51
N VAL A 342 1.52 -16.67 21.30
CA VAL A 342 1.24 -17.92 21.99
C VAL A 342 1.67 -19.06 21.05
N PRO A 343 2.42 -20.07 21.53
CA PRO A 343 2.85 -21.19 20.68
C PRO A 343 1.70 -21.87 19.92
N ALA A 344 0.54 -22.00 20.56
CA ALA A 344 -0.65 -22.56 19.93
C ALA A 344 -1.10 -21.78 18.68
N ASP A 345 -1.02 -20.44 18.70
CA ASP A 345 -1.37 -19.60 17.55
C ASP A 345 -0.41 -19.83 16.38
N LEU A 346 0.88 -20.07 16.67
CA LEU A 346 1.88 -20.38 15.66
C LEU A 346 1.59 -21.73 14.99
N GLU A 347 1.25 -22.74 15.80
CA GLU A 347 0.88 -24.08 15.32
C GLU A 347 -0.40 -24.04 14.47
N GLU A 348 -1.41 -23.30 14.92
CA GLU A 348 -2.66 -23.09 14.18
C GLU A 348 -2.39 -22.40 12.82
N SER A 349 -1.58 -21.34 12.80
CA SER A 349 -1.21 -20.64 11.56
C SER A 349 -0.48 -21.55 10.55
N LEU A 350 0.39 -22.44 11.03
CA LEU A 350 1.06 -23.44 10.18
C LEU A 350 0.09 -24.51 9.67
N ALA A 351 -0.86 -24.97 10.50
CA ALA A 351 -1.90 -25.89 10.10
C ALA A 351 -2.84 -25.28 9.04
N ASP A 352 -3.23 -24.01 9.21
CA ASP A 352 -4.02 -23.24 8.24
C ASP A 352 -3.33 -23.13 6.88
N THR A 353 -2.00 -22.96 6.90
CA THR A 353 -1.17 -22.94 5.68
C THR A 353 -1.23 -24.29 4.97
N TRP A 354 -1.14 -25.40 5.72
CA TRP A 354 -1.31 -26.74 5.17
C TRP A 354 -2.71 -26.93 4.57
N GLU A 355 -3.78 -26.60 5.29
CA GLU A 355 -5.16 -26.74 4.82
C GLU A 355 -5.42 -25.92 3.55
N THR A 356 -4.94 -24.67 3.52
CA THR A 356 -5.05 -23.81 2.34
C THR A 356 -4.30 -24.41 1.14
N SER A 357 -3.12 -24.99 1.37
CA SER A 357 -2.37 -25.69 0.31
C SER A 357 -3.16 -26.86 -0.29
N GLN A 358 -3.86 -27.65 0.54
CA GLN A 358 -4.67 -28.77 0.07
C GLN A 358 -5.88 -28.29 -0.74
N GLN A 359 -6.52 -27.21 -0.30
CA GLN A 359 -7.62 -26.60 -1.05
C GLN A 359 -7.17 -26.05 -2.41
N ILE A 360 -5.96 -25.50 -2.51
CA ILE A 360 -5.37 -25.05 -3.77
C ILE A 360 -5.15 -26.26 -4.69
N LEU A 361 -4.54 -27.35 -4.20
CA LEU A 361 -4.35 -28.56 -5.00
C LEU A 361 -5.68 -29.13 -5.51
N ASP A 362 -6.71 -29.14 -4.66
CA ASP A 362 -8.04 -29.58 -5.02
C ASP A 362 -8.69 -28.69 -6.09
N ALA A 363 -8.54 -27.36 -5.99
CA ALA A 363 -8.99 -26.42 -7.01
C ALA A 363 -8.27 -26.63 -8.35
N ARG A 364 -6.95 -26.87 -8.32
CA ARG A 364 -6.13 -27.17 -9.51
C ARG A 364 -6.57 -28.47 -10.18
N ARG A 365 -6.68 -29.57 -9.40
CA ARG A 365 -7.10 -30.89 -9.92
C ARG A 365 -8.47 -30.84 -10.61
N ARG A 366 -9.41 -30.08 -10.05
CA ARG A 366 -10.78 -29.98 -10.60
C ARG A 366 -10.96 -28.86 -11.62
N GLY A 367 -9.95 -28.00 -11.80
CA GLY A 367 -10.09 -26.76 -12.58
C GLY A 367 -11.17 -25.81 -12.05
N LYS A 368 -11.52 -25.87 -10.75
CA LYS A 368 -12.64 -25.12 -10.16
C LYS A 368 -12.15 -23.93 -9.36
N TRP A 369 -12.28 -22.74 -9.97
CA TRP A 369 -11.88 -21.45 -9.40
C TRP A 369 -13.11 -20.58 -9.15
N SER A 370 -13.74 -20.75 -7.98
CA SER A 370 -14.93 -20.01 -7.60
C SER A 370 -14.65 -18.52 -7.43
N ARG A 371 -15.65 -17.71 -7.78
CA ARG A 371 -15.66 -16.26 -7.55
C ARG A 371 -16.27 -15.98 -6.19
N ASN A 372 -15.68 -15.03 -5.46
CA ASN A 372 -16.32 -14.45 -4.30
C ASN A 372 -16.86 -13.06 -4.65
N ARG A 373 -18.17 -12.96 -4.88
CA ARG A 373 -18.81 -11.72 -5.38
C ARG A 373 -18.74 -10.59 -4.35
N SER A 374 -18.73 -10.88 -3.05
CA SER A 374 -18.60 -9.86 -2.00
C SER A 374 -17.22 -9.19 -2.01
N GLN A 375 -16.20 -9.87 -2.56
CA GLN A 375 -14.84 -9.34 -2.67
C GLN A 375 -14.60 -8.55 -3.97
N CYS A 376 -15.57 -8.48 -4.88
CA CYS A 376 -15.41 -7.75 -6.14
C CYS A 376 -15.29 -6.23 -5.97
N TYR A 377 -15.87 -5.68 -4.90
CA TYR A 377 -15.91 -4.24 -4.61
C TYR A 377 -15.54 -3.93 -3.15
N ALA A 378 -14.77 -4.82 -2.52
CA ALA A 378 -14.36 -4.66 -1.13
C ALA A 378 -13.59 -3.34 -0.94
N PHE A 379 -13.78 -2.69 0.20
CA PHE A 379 -13.13 -1.42 0.56
C PHE A 379 -13.39 -0.26 -0.42
N GLY A 380 -14.51 -0.31 -1.16
CA GLY A 380 -14.90 0.75 -2.10
C GLY A 380 -14.04 0.81 -3.35
N ARG A 381 -13.29 -0.26 -3.67
CA ARG A 381 -12.47 -0.35 -4.87
C ARG A 381 -12.84 -1.60 -5.68
N PRO A 382 -12.92 -1.50 -7.02
CA PRO A 382 -13.10 -2.68 -7.85
C PRO A 382 -11.87 -3.59 -7.73
N CYS A 383 -12.11 -4.91 -7.74
CA CYS A 383 -11.04 -5.89 -7.87
C CYS A 383 -10.33 -5.74 -9.21
N ALA A 384 -9.00 -5.81 -9.22
CA ALA A 384 -8.12 -5.78 -10.40
C ALA A 384 -8.58 -6.66 -11.59
N TYR A 385 -9.28 -7.76 -11.31
CA TYR A 385 -9.75 -8.72 -12.32
C TYR A 385 -11.26 -8.68 -12.56
N VAL A 386 -11.99 -7.69 -12.03
CA VAL A 386 -13.45 -7.64 -12.19
C VAL A 386 -13.83 -7.46 -13.67
N THR A 387 -13.07 -6.64 -14.41
CA THR A 387 -13.26 -6.43 -15.85
C THR A 387 -13.02 -7.72 -16.63
N LEU A 388 -11.90 -8.40 -16.38
CA LEU A 388 -11.62 -9.71 -16.98
C LEU A 388 -12.69 -10.77 -16.63
N CYS A 389 -13.18 -10.77 -15.39
CA CYS A 389 -14.23 -11.69 -14.97
C CYS A 389 -15.59 -11.39 -15.62
N LYS A 390 -15.86 -10.13 -16.01
CA LYS A 390 -17.06 -9.74 -16.76
C LYS A 390 -16.94 -10.14 -18.23
N ALA A 391 -15.79 -9.83 -18.86
CA ALA A 391 -15.50 -10.23 -20.24
C ALA A 391 -15.66 -11.75 -20.45
N ASN A 392 -15.09 -12.55 -19.56
CA ASN A 392 -15.20 -14.03 -19.62
C ASN A 392 -16.61 -14.60 -19.38
N GLN A 393 -17.64 -13.78 -19.13
CA GLN A 393 -19.03 -14.23 -19.07
C GLN A 393 -19.75 -14.14 -20.41
N ASP A 394 -19.21 -13.35 -21.33
CA ASP A 394 -19.75 -13.18 -22.66
C ASP A 394 -18.89 -14.01 -23.62
N PRO A 395 -19.45 -15.08 -24.24
CA PRO A 395 -18.72 -15.95 -25.16
C PRO A 395 -18.24 -15.21 -26.42
N ASP A 396 -18.83 -14.06 -26.75
CA ASP A 396 -18.48 -13.23 -27.90
C ASP A 396 -17.53 -12.07 -27.50
N SER A 397 -17.14 -11.96 -26.22
CA SER A 397 -16.21 -10.94 -25.77
C SER A 397 -14.82 -11.19 -26.34
N PRO A 398 -14.20 -10.20 -27.02
CA PRO A 398 -12.91 -10.40 -27.65
C PRO A 398 -11.77 -10.58 -26.63
N ASP A 399 -10.82 -11.46 -26.97
CA ASP A 399 -9.52 -11.66 -26.31
C ASP A 399 -8.73 -10.35 -26.10
N GLU A 400 -9.13 -9.29 -26.81
CA GLU A 400 -8.62 -7.92 -26.71
C GLU A 400 -8.60 -7.39 -25.27
N THR A 401 -9.56 -7.73 -24.42
CA THR A 401 -9.56 -7.27 -23.01
C THR A 401 -8.27 -7.67 -22.28
N LEU A 402 -7.79 -8.89 -22.53
CA LEU A 402 -6.58 -9.40 -21.89
C LEU A 402 -5.34 -8.74 -22.48
N ALA A 403 -5.29 -8.54 -23.80
CA ALA A 403 -4.17 -7.89 -24.48
C ALA A 403 -4.04 -6.38 -24.14
N THR A 404 -5.16 -5.68 -24.02
CA THR A 404 -5.21 -4.23 -23.80
C THR A 404 -5.01 -3.85 -22.34
N LEU A 405 -5.64 -4.57 -21.40
CA LEU A 405 -5.66 -4.16 -20.00
C LEU A 405 -4.71 -4.94 -19.10
N TYR A 406 -4.24 -6.12 -19.52
CA TYR A 406 -3.42 -6.99 -18.68
C TYR A 406 -2.06 -7.27 -19.32
N GLU A 407 -1.10 -7.63 -18.48
CA GLU A 407 0.23 -8.07 -18.90
C GLU A 407 0.67 -9.30 -18.11
N ALA A 408 1.62 -10.04 -18.68
CA ALA A 408 2.24 -11.17 -18.01
C ALA A 408 3.22 -10.67 -16.95
N ALA A 409 3.08 -11.15 -15.71
CA ALA A 409 3.98 -10.84 -14.62
C ALA A 409 4.26 -12.10 -13.80
N PRO A 410 5.52 -12.37 -13.43
CA PRO A 410 5.86 -13.52 -12.61
C PRO A 410 5.07 -13.49 -11.29
N PRO A 411 4.67 -14.66 -10.77
CA PRO A 411 4.09 -14.74 -9.44
C PRO A 411 5.15 -14.40 -8.38
N HIS A 412 4.69 -14.00 -7.19
CA HIS A 412 5.55 -13.77 -6.02
C HIS A 412 6.62 -12.67 -6.18
N GLN A 413 6.32 -11.60 -6.92
CA GLN A 413 7.23 -10.44 -7.08
C GLN A 413 7.62 -9.79 -5.73
N GLU A 414 6.82 -9.99 -4.67
CA GLU A 414 7.14 -9.56 -3.31
C GLU A 414 8.36 -10.27 -2.70
N LEU A 415 8.80 -11.41 -3.26
CA LEU A 415 10.00 -12.12 -2.84
C LEU A 415 11.27 -11.64 -3.52
N GLY A 416 11.17 -10.60 -4.36
CA GLY A 416 12.31 -9.96 -5.02
C GLY A 416 13.27 -9.26 -4.04
N PRO A 417 14.21 -8.45 -4.56
CA PRO A 417 15.15 -7.69 -3.73
C PRO A 417 14.43 -6.77 -2.73
N SER A 418 15.18 -6.12 -1.83
CA SER A 418 14.60 -5.18 -0.84
C SER A 418 13.55 -4.25 -1.46
N ARG A 419 12.52 -3.91 -0.68
CA ARG A 419 11.47 -3.00 -1.14
C ARG A 419 12.07 -1.71 -1.66
N ALA A 420 13.05 -1.14 -0.92
CA ALA A 420 13.81 0.02 -1.38
C ALA A 420 14.37 -0.22 -2.79
N ARG A 421 15.10 -1.30 -3.00
CA ARG A 421 15.72 -1.61 -4.29
C ARG A 421 14.72 -1.83 -5.42
N ARG A 422 13.54 -2.41 -5.15
CA ARG A 422 12.47 -2.54 -6.16
C ARG A 422 12.04 -1.18 -6.75
N TRP A 423 12.03 -0.13 -5.94
CA TRP A 423 11.69 1.24 -6.38
C TRP A 423 12.82 1.93 -7.14
N PHE A 424 14.06 1.52 -6.92
CA PHE A 424 15.24 2.24 -7.39
C PHE A 424 16.02 1.52 -8.52
N ASP A 425 15.97 0.19 -8.59
CA ASP A 425 16.56 -0.63 -9.67
C ASP A 425 15.67 -0.74 -10.90
N ALA A 426 14.35 -0.78 -10.69
CA ALA A 426 13.43 -0.84 -11.80
C ALA A 426 13.19 0.60 -12.28
N GLY A 427 13.56 0.92 -13.51
CA GLY A 427 12.96 2.04 -14.26
C GLY A 427 11.42 1.94 -14.42
N GLY A 428 10.74 1.13 -13.59
CA GLY A 428 9.39 0.62 -13.73
C GLY A 428 8.29 1.53 -13.21
N ILE A 429 8.56 2.81 -12.92
CA ILE A 429 7.50 3.81 -12.62
C ILE A 429 7.76 5.12 -13.38
N LEU A 430 8.65 5.07 -14.37
CA LEU A 430 8.99 6.21 -15.23
C LEU A 430 9.13 5.79 -16.70
N GLN A 431 8.68 4.60 -17.10
CA GLN A 431 8.28 4.50 -18.50
C GLN A 431 7.10 5.44 -18.66
N GLU A 432 7.30 6.45 -19.49
CA GLU A 432 6.25 7.31 -20.02
C GLU A 432 5.28 6.41 -20.79
N ASP A 433 4.39 5.72 -20.07
CA ASP A 433 3.14 5.25 -20.65
C ASP A 433 2.37 6.52 -20.95
N GLY A 434 2.58 7.02 -22.17
CA GLY A 434 2.29 8.38 -22.56
C GLY A 434 0.88 8.80 -22.20
N GLY A 435 0.76 9.93 -21.49
CA GLY A 435 -0.38 10.84 -21.54
C GLY A 435 -1.78 10.21 -21.50
N GLY A 436 -1.95 9.05 -20.87
CA GLY A 436 -3.26 8.47 -20.65
C GLY A 436 -3.88 9.18 -19.46
N ASP A 437 -4.79 10.11 -19.73
CA ASP A 437 -5.74 10.56 -18.72
C ASP A 437 -6.24 9.32 -17.97
N LEU A 438 -6.02 9.30 -16.65
CA LEU A 438 -6.75 8.38 -15.79
C LEU A 438 -8.22 8.54 -16.19
N PRO A 439 -8.92 7.47 -16.63
CA PRO A 439 -10.30 7.62 -17.03
C PRO A 439 -11.04 8.22 -15.84
N GLY A 440 -11.53 9.45 -16.06
CA GLY A 440 -12.38 10.14 -15.12
C GLY A 440 -13.42 9.14 -14.67
N PHE A 441 -13.61 9.05 -13.36
CA PHE A 441 -14.71 8.31 -12.79
C PHE A 441 -15.99 9.07 -13.14
N ASP A 442 -16.41 8.95 -14.41
CA ASP A 442 -17.62 9.58 -14.89
C ASP A 442 -18.78 8.81 -14.30
N SER A 443 -19.45 9.44 -13.34
CA SER A 443 -20.59 8.91 -12.60
C SER A 443 -21.85 8.72 -13.46
N GLN A 444 -21.71 8.56 -14.78
CA GLN A 444 -22.81 8.39 -15.72
C GLN A 444 -22.81 6.99 -16.34
N ILE A 445 -23.08 5.97 -15.52
CA ILE A 445 -23.81 4.79 -16.01
C ILE A 445 -25.25 4.97 -15.56
N GLY A 446 -26.00 5.78 -16.33
CA GLY A 446 -27.45 5.79 -16.26
C GLY A 446 -27.95 4.42 -16.72
N GLY A 447 -28.34 3.57 -15.78
CA GLY A 447 -29.23 2.46 -16.09
C GLY A 447 -30.56 3.01 -16.61
N PRO A 448 -31.26 2.31 -17.53
CA PRO A 448 -32.60 2.71 -17.93
C PRO A 448 -33.51 2.79 -16.69
N PRO A 449 -34.45 3.74 -16.63
CA PRO A 449 -35.36 3.87 -15.50
C PRO A 449 -36.13 2.56 -15.32
N LEU A 450 -36.05 2.00 -14.12
CA LEU A 450 -36.91 0.89 -13.71
C LEU A 450 -38.34 1.40 -13.71
N ASP A 451 -39.18 0.79 -14.54
CA ASP A 451 -40.63 0.95 -14.50
C ASP A 451 -41.17 0.40 -13.17
N ASP A 452 -41.94 1.23 -12.46
CA ASP A 452 -42.52 0.99 -11.14
C ASP A 452 -43.71 0.01 -11.17
N SER A 453 -43.85 -0.82 -12.20
CA SER A 453 -45.07 -1.60 -12.46
C SER A 453 -45.06 -3.07 -12.00
N THR A 454 -44.00 -3.57 -11.36
CA THR A 454 -44.01 -4.97 -10.85
C THR A 454 -43.36 -5.09 -9.47
N LEU A 455 -44.09 -4.67 -8.44
CA LEU A 455 -43.98 -5.21 -7.08
C LEU A 455 -45.21 -6.07 -6.80
N PHE A 456 -45.05 -7.38 -6.95
CA PHE A 456 -45.79 -8.43 -6.25
C PHE A 456 -44.85 -9.59 -5.94
#